data_AF-A0A942S0A4-F1
#
_entry.id   AF-A0A942S0A4-F1
#
_cell.length_a   1.000
_cell.length_b   1.000
_cell.length_c   1.000
_cell.angle_alpha   90.00
_cell.angle_beta   90.00
_cell.angle_gamma   90.00
#
_symmetry.space_group_name_H-M   'P 1'
#
loop_
_entity.id
_entity.type
_entity.pdbx_description
1 polymer ?
#
loop_
_entity_poly.entity_id
_entity_poly.type
_entity_poly.pdbx_seq_one_letter_code
_entity_poly.pdbx_strand_id
1 'polypeptide(L)'
;MTDSERIKSVLDHLKMTVAKLARELGYANATKIYNVTQGLNGISVELAKDITDKYREINYEWLKEDKGSMLINETIKVKEDYGTFTDLVMVPKLVLDVLSSQQRTIENLSEILKKKIDDR
;
A
#
# COMPACT_ATOMS: atom_id res chain seq x y z
N MET A 1 -10.43 -4.51 -8.68
CA MET A 1 -11.13 -3.40 -7.99
C MET A 1 -11.54 -2.38 -9.04
N THR A 2 -12.70 -1.76 -8.90
CA THR A 2 -13.19 -0.72 -9.83
C THR A 2 -12.51 0.62 -9.58
N ASP A 3 -12.56 1.52 -10.57
CA ASP A 3 -12.09 2.91 -10.46
C ASP A 3 -12.77 3.66 -9.31
N SER A 4 -14.07 3.42 -9.12
CA SER A 4 -14.87 3.97 -8.02
C SER A 4 -14.35 3.52 -6.65
N GLU A 5 -14.05 2.22 -6.50
CA GLU A 5 -13.50 1.67 -5.26
C GLU A 5 -12.09 2.23 -4.98
N ARG A 6 -11.23 2.29 -6.00
CA ARG A 6 -9.87 2.85 -5.87
C ARG A 6 -9.87 4.29 -5.39
N ILE A 7 -10.68 5.16 -6.00
CA ILE A 7 -10.74 6.56 -5.58
C ILE A 7 -11.34 6.70 -4.16
N LYS A 8 -12.27 5.83 -3.77
CA LYS A 8 -12.81 5.79 -2.40
C LYS A 8 -11.75 5.35 -1.39
N SER A 9 -10.92 4.36 -1.72
CA SER A 9 -9.79 3.96 -0.87
C SER A 9 -8.77 5.09 -0.69
N VAL A 10 -8.48 5.87 -1.73
CA VAL A 10 -7.64 7.09 -1.61
C VAL A 10 -8.26 8.09 -0.65
N LEU A 11 -9.56 8.38 -0.78
CA LEU A 11 -10.26 9.32 0.10
C LEU A 11 -10.26 8.86 1.57
N ASP A 12 -10.46 7.56 1.81
CA ASP A 12 -10.44 6.95 3.14
C ASP A 12 -9.04 7.04 3.77
N HIS A 13 -8.00 6.66 3.03
CA HIS A 13 -6.61 6.74 3.48
C HIS A 13 -6.20 8.17 3.87
N LEU A 14 -6.54 9.15 3.03
CA LEU A 14 -6.24 10.56 3.27
C LEU A 14 -7.20 11.19 4.31
N LYS A 15 -8.26 10.48 4.71
CA LYS A 15 -9.35 10.97 5.58
C LYS A 15 -9.94 12.28 5.06
N MET A 16 -10.22 12.33 3.76
CA MET A 16 -10.71 13.53 3.08
C MET A 16 -12.06 13.29 2.40
N THR A 17 -12.85 14.35 2.33
CA THR A 17 -14.03 14.37 1.47
C THR A 17 -13.63 14.66 0.03
N VAL A 18 -14.50 14.28 -0.92
CA VAL A 18 -14.32 14.56 -2.35
C VAL A 18 -14.05 16.04 -2.62
N ALA A 19 -14.79 16.93 -1.94
CA ALA A 19 -14.62 18.38 -2.07
C ALA A 19 -13.27 18.88 -1.56
N LYS A 20 -12.76 18.31 -0.47
CA LYS A 20 -11.43 18.66 0.06
C LYS A 20 -10.33 18.19 -0.89
N LEU A 21 -10.42 16.97 -1.40
CA LEU A 21 -9.47 16.45 -2.38
C LEU A 21 -9.44 17.33 -3.65
N ALA A 22 -10.60 17.70 -4.21
CA ALA A 22 -10.66 18.56 -5.39
C ALA A 22 -9.97 19.91 -5.17
N ARG A 23 -10.15 20.52 -3.99
CA ARG A 23 -9.50 21.77 -3.62
C ARG A 23 -7.99 21.62 -3.48
N GLU A 24 -7.53 20.55 -2.85
CA GLU A 24 -6.09 20.26 -2.69
C GLU A 24 -5.38 20.03 -4.03
N LEU A 25 -6.09 19.44 -5.01
CA LEU A 25 -5.61 19.26 -6.38
C LEU A 25 -5.75 20.52 -7.25
N GLY A 26 -6.30 21.62 -6.71
CA GLY A 26 -6.44 22.89 -7.44
C GLY A 26 -7.61 22.93 -8.44
N TYR A 27 -8.58 22.02 -8.35
CA TYR A 27 -9.73 22.02 -9.24
C TYR A 27 -10.78 23.06 -8.83
N ALA A 28 -11.41 23.68 -9.83
CA ALA A 28 -12.51 24.63 -9.62
C ALA A 28 -13.76 23.98 -8.99
N ASN A 29 -13.99 22.69 -9.26
CA ASN A 29 -15.09 21.92 -8.68
C ASN A 29 -14.73 20.45 -8.48
N ALA A 30 -15.54 19.76 -7.68
CA ALA A 30 -15.36 18.35 -7.34
C ALA A 30 -16.07 17.38 -8.29
N THR A 31 -16.77 17.87 -9.32
CA THR A 31 -17.63 17.07 -10.20
C THR A 31 -16.86 15.93 -10.86
N LYS A 32 -15.62 16.20 -11.30
CA LYS A 32 -14.75 15.18 -11.90
C LYS A 32 -14.57 13.98 -10.97
N ILE A 33 -14.27 14.23 -9.70
CA ILE A 33 -14.01 13.19 -8.70
C ILE A 33 -15.32 12.54 -8.26
N TYR A 34 -16.41 13.30 -8.12
CA TYR A 34 -17.74 12.76 -7.83
C TYR A 34 -18.18 11.73 -8.89
N ASN A 35 -18.05 12.06 -10.17
CA ASN A 35 -18.42 11.15 -11.26
C ASN A 35 -17.63 9.85 -11.20
N VAL A 36 -16.34 9.89 -10.82
CA VAL A 36 -15.54 8.68 -10.59
C VAL A 36 -16.04 7.89 -9.38
N THR A 37 -16.31 8.55 -8.25
CA THR A 37 -16.83 7.87 -7.05
C THR A 37 -18.20 7.21 -7.28
N GLN A 38 -19.01 7.74 -8.19
CA GLN A 38 -20.30 7.17 -8.58
C GLN A 38 -20.19 6.11 -9.69
N GLY A 39 -18.99 5.88 -10.23
CA GLY A 39 -18.76 4.95 -11.34
C GLY A 39 -19.29 5.43 -12.68
N LEU A 40 -19.66 6.71 -12.79
CA LEU A 40 -20.10 7.32 -14.06
C LEU A 40 -18.93 7.47 -15.03
N ASN A 41 -17.74 7.76 -14.49
CA ASN A 41 -16.49 7.90 -15.24
C ASN A 41 -15.38 7.04 -14.62
N GLY A 42 -14.40 6.65 -15.42
CA GLY A 42 -13.15 6.09 -14.94
C GLY A 42 -12.16 7.15 -14.44
N ILE A 43 -11.11 6.71 -13.75
CA ILE A 43 -9.98 7.57 -13.35
C ILE A 43 -9.21 7.96 -14.61
N SER A 44 -9.29 9.24 -14.98
CA SER A 44 -8.51 9.82 -16.08
C SER A 44 -7.01 9.81 -15.76
N VAL A 45 -6.15 9.79 -16.79
CA VAL A 45 -4.69 9.87 -16.63
C VAL A 45 -4.28 11.14 -15.88
N GLU A 46 -4.92 12.28 -16.20
CA GLU A 46 -4.63 13.56 -15.53
C GLU A 46 -4.97 13.49 -14.05
N LEU A 47 -6.16 12.96 -13.69
CA LEU A 47 -6.56 12.80 -12.29
C LEU A 47 -5.59 11.89 -11.51
N ALA A 48 -5.15 10.79 -12.13
CA ALA A 48 -4.18 9.90 -11.51
C ALA A 48 -2.85 10.60 -11.25
N LYS A 49 -2.34 11.34 -12.25
CA LYS A 49 -1.09 12.13 -12.11
C LYS A 49 -1.22 13.22 -11.04
N ASP A 50 -2.28 14.02 -11.09
CA ASP A 50 -2.50 15.11 -10.13
C ASP A 50 -2.51 14.58 -8.68
N ILE A 51 -3.14 13.42 -8.46
CA ILE A 51 -3.15 12.75 -7.15
C ILE A 51 -1.75 12.29 -6.77
N THR A 52 -1.04 11.57 -7.64
CA THR A 52 0.26 10.96 -7.30
C THR A 52 1.39 11.99 -7.20
N ASP A 53 1.27 13.12 -7.90
CA ASP A 53 2.22 14.24 -7.81
C ASP A 53 2.06 14.98 -6.47
N LYS A 54 0.81 15.13 -6.00
CA LYS A 54 0.49 15.76 -4.70
C LYS A 54 0.75 14.81 -3.51
N TYR A 55 0.38 13.55 -3.65
CA TYR A 55 0.47 12.50 -2.62
C TYR A 55 1.41 11.40 -3.11
N ARG A 56 2.72 11.64 -2.95
CA ARG A 56 3.80 10.78 -3.45
C ARG A 56 3.85 9.39 -2.80
N GLU A 57 3.10 9.19 -1.74
CA GLU A 57 2.88 7.89 -1.11
C GLU A 57 1.94 6.98 -1.90
N ILE A 58 1.08 7.55 -2.78
CA ILE A 58 0.13 6.80 -3.60
C ILE A 58 0.79 6.30 -4.89
N ASN A 59 0.57 5.03 -5.23
CA ASN A 59 1.08 4.40 -6.44
C ASN A 59 0.20 4.69 -7.66
N TYR A 60 0.79 5.29 -8.69
CA TYR A 60 0.13 5.59 -9.97
C TYR A 60 -0.40 4.34 -10.70
N GLU A 61 0.40 3.28 -10.79
CA GLU A 61 0.03 2.04 -11.50
C GLU A 61 -1.16 1.35 -10.84
N TRP A 62 -1.21 1.37 -9.51
CA TRP A 62 -2.35 0.87 -8.76
C TRP A 62 -3.59 1.73 -9.00
N LEU A 63 -3.44 3.05 -8.89
CA LEU A 63 -4.56 3.99 -9.02
C LEU A 63 -5.17 3.96 -10.42
N LYS A 64 -4.35 3.82 -11.47
CA LYS A 64 -4.79 3.85 -12.87
C LYS A 64 -5.15 2.48 -13.42
N GLU A 65 -4.34 1.46 -13.16
CA GLU A 65 -4.42 0.15 -13.82
C GLU A 65 -4.75 -1.03 -12.88
N ASP A 66 -4.88 -0.77 -11.58
CA ASP A 66 -5.15 -1.78 -10.54
C ASP A 66 -4.00 -2.77 -10.40
N LYS A 67 -2.77 -2.30 -10.67
CA LYS A 67 -1.53 -3.08 -10.60
C LYS A 67 -0.73 -2.72 -9.36
N GLY A 68 -0.37 -3.73 -8.57
CA GLY A 68 0.46 -3.57 -7.37
C GLY A 68 -0.34 -3.13 -6.14
N SER A 69 0.31 -2.39 -5.24
CA SER A 69 -0.29 -1.91 -3.98
C SER A 69 -0.54 -0.41 -4.02
N MET A 70 -1.56 0.04 -3.26
CA MET A 70 -1.95 1.45 -3.16
C MET A 70 -0.82 2.35 -2.69
N LEU A 71 -0.08 1.93 -1.67
CA LEU A 71 1.00 2.71 -1.06
C LEU A 71 2.35 2.21 -1.56
N ILE A 72 3.22 3.12 -1.98
CA ILE A 72 4.57 2.79 -2.44
C ILE A 72 5.43 2.25 -1.29
N ASN A 73 5.31 2.85 -0.10
CA ASN A 73 6.00 2.43 1.11
C ASN A 73 4.99 1.96 2.15
N GLU A 74 4.34 0.84 1.87
CA GLU A 74 3.44 0.23 2.85
C GLU A 74 4.24 -0.17 4.10
N THR A 75 3.90 0.45 5.22
CA THR A 75 4.44 0.11 6.53
C THR A 75 3.41 -0.66 7.32
N ILE A 76 3.82 -1.78 7.91
CA ILE A 76 2.98 -2.61 8.76
C ILE A 76 3.22 -2.22 10.21
N LYS A 77 2.12 -2.10 10.97
CA LYS A 77 2.18 -1.99 12.43
C LYS A 77 2.43 -3.38 12.99
N VAL A 78 3.63 -3.60 13.52
CA VAL A 78 4.00 -4.84 14.19
C VAL A 78 3.91 -4.61 15.69
N LYS A 79 3.32 -5.57 16.40
CA LYS A 79 3.43 -5.61 17.86
C LYS A 79 4.73 -6.33 18.17
N GLU A 80 5.69 -5.62 18.72
CA GLU A 80 6.86 -6.25 19.30
C GLU A 80 6.70 -6.31 20.83
N ASP A 81 6.97 -7.49 21.37
CA ASP A 81 6.91 -7.74 22.80
C ASP A 81 8.34 -7.66 23.36
N TYR A 82 8.71 -6.46 23.82
CA TYR A 82 9.97 -6.22 24.51
C TYR A 82 9.81 -6.39 26.02
N GLY A 83 9.05 -7.40 26.48
CA GLY A 83 8.90 -7.73 27.89
C GLY A 83 8.17 -6.65 28.70
N THR A 84 7.00 -6.98 29.25
CA THR A 84 6.11 -6.09 30.03
C THR A 84 5.62 -4.80 29.35
N PHE A 85 6.25 -4.35 28.27
CA PHE A 85 5.82 -3.21 27.45
C PHE A 85 5.56 -3.65 26.00
N THR A 86 4.35 -3.32 25.52
CA THR A 86 3.96 -3.55 24.13
C THR A 86 4.14 -2.25 23.35
N ASP A 87 5.17 -2.19 22.50
CA ASP A 87 5.40 -1.06 21.62
C ASP A 87 4.88 -1.36 20.21
N LEU A 88 4.22 -0.37 19.62
CA LEU A 88 3.80 -0.38 18.22
C LEU A 88 4.96 0.10 17.37
N VAL A 89 5.64 -0.83 16.70
CA VAL A 89 6.72 -0.50 15.78
C VAL A 89 6.18 -0.49 14.35
N MET A 90 6.60 0.50 13.56
CA MET A 90 6.22 0.66 12.16
C MET A 90 7.36 0.13 11.29
N VAL A 91 7.12 -0.97 10.59
CA VAL A 91 8.14 -1.65 9.78
C VAL A 91 7.74 -1.61 8.31
N PRO A 92 8.61 -1.23 7.37
CA PRO A 92 8.32 -1.34 5.95
C PRO A 92 8.01 -2.80 5.56
N LYS A 93 6.91 -3.03 4.84
CA LYS A 93 6.47 -4.37 4.42
C LYS A 93 7.53 -5.12 3.64
N LEU A 94 8.26 -4.42 2.77
CA LEU A 94 9.36 -4.99 1.99
C LEU A 94 10.41 -5.64 2.88
N VAL A 95 10.76 -5.01 4.02
CA VAL A 95 11.73 -5.55 4.97
C VAL A 95 11.20 -6.84 5.60
N LEU A 96 9.92 -6.85 5.99
CA LEU A 96 9.27 -8.04 6.56
C LEU A 96 9.23 -9.21 5.58
N ASP A 97 8.89 -8.94 4.32
CA ASP A 97 8.83 -9.96 3.26
C ASP A 97 10.22 -10.57 3.01
N VAL A 98 11.27 -9.72 2.97
CA VAL A 98 12.66 -10.16 2.82
C VAL A 98 13.10 -11.03 4.00
N LEU A 99 12.86 -10.59 5.24
CA LEU A 99 13.23 -11.35 6.44
C LEU A 99 12.51 -12.71 6.50
N SER A 100 11.21 -12.72 6.17
CA SER A 100 10.43 -13.96 6.12
C SER A 100 10.95 -14.94 5.07
N SER A 101 11.40 -14.43 3.92
CA SER A 101 12.03 -15.23 2.87
C SER A 101 13.39 -15.80 3.31
N GLN A 102 14.19 -14.99 3.98
CA GLN A 102 15.48 -15.41 4.52
C GLN A 102 15.33 -16.48 5.61
N GLN A 103 14.35 -16.34 6.50
CA GLN A 103 14.08 -17.31 7.56
C GLN A 103 13.78 -18.71 7.00
N ARG A 104 12.93 -18.80 5.98
CA ARG A 104 12.68 -20.08 5.26
C ARG A 104 13.94 -20.68 4.67
N THR A 105 14.82 -19.83 4.12
CA THR A 105 16.10 -20.28 3.55
C THR A 105 17.00 -20.86 4.64
N ILE A 106 17.07 -20.23 5.81
CA ILE A 106 17.84 -20.71 6.97
C ILE A 106 17.30 -22.05 7.47
N GLU A 107 15.98 -22.20 7.55
CA GLU A 107 15.32 -23.46 7.96
C GLU A 107 15.67 -24.60 7.00
N ASN A 108 15.53 -24.37 5.70
CA ASN A 108 15.88 -25.36 4.67
C ASN A 108 17.36 -25.78 4.75
N LEU A 109 18.27 -24.82 4.91
CA LEU A 109 19.70 -25.12 5.05
C LEU A 109 19.99 -25.92 6.32
N SER A 110 19.31 -25.61 7.42
CA SER A 110 19.44 -26.32 8.69
C SER A 110 19.00 -27.78 8.58
N GLU A 111 17.91 -28.05 7.86
CA GLU A 111 17.46 -29.42 7.58
C GLU A 111 18.44 -30.21 6.71
N ILE A 112 18.98 -29.57 5.66
CA ILE A 112 19.98 -30.20 4.79
C ILE A 112 21.23 -30.59 5.58
N LEU A 113 21.69 -29.71 6.48
CA LEU A 113 22.85 -29.97 7.32
C LEU A 113 22.60 -31.13 8.29
N LYS A 114 21.41 -31.19 8.92
CA LYS A 114 21.04 -32.32 9.78
C LYS A 114 21.10 -33.66 9.02
N LYS A 115 20.48 -33.74 7.85
CA LYS A 115 20.51 -34.97 7.01
C LYS A 115 21.93 -35.38 6.64
N LYS A 116 22.78 -34.44 6.23
CA LYS A 116 24.18 -34.73 5.87
C LYS A 116 25.04 -35.21 7.05
N ILE A 117 24.69 -34.82 8.27
CA ILE A 117 25.37 -35.30 9.48
C ILE A 117 24.88 -36.71 9.81
N ASP A 118 23.59 -36.98 9.69
CA ASP A 118 23.00 -38.30 9.97
C ASP A 118 23.41 -39.38 8.95
N ASP A 119 23.76 -38.98 7.72
CA ASP A 119 24.23 -39.88 6.65
C ASP A 119 25.75 -40.22 6.74
N ARG A 120 26.48 -39.73 7.75
CA ARG A 120 27.93 -39.95 7.95
C ARG A 120 28.21 -40.87 9.14
#